data_AF-A0A6P8I1K2-F1
#
_entry.id   AF-A0A6P8I1K2-F1
#
_cell.length_a   1.000
_cell.length_b   1.000
_cell.length_c   1.000
_cell.angle_alpha   90.00
_cell.angle_beta   90.00
_cell.angle_gamma   90.00
#
_symmetry.space_group_name_H-M   'P 1'
#
loop_
_entity.id
_entity.type
_entity.pdbx_description
1 polymer ?
#
loop_
_entity_poly.entity_id
_entity_poly.type
_entity_poly.pdbx_seq_one_letter_code
_entity_poly.pdbx_strand_id
1 'polypeptide(L)'
;MSSYLDTSSHESSRRRTTESQKDLPEVQEELKFDEDNVSSRNWFTFMFSCPIQKHMSTIEVFTFWSAILVYFPIGVLSMLDAKTPSMIFRIQSGKYSDGIARISGMQTAVVAFLHIIFSRASPCISSNCIILATVFERIVIVNSLLFLILWQQLVPVQFLLSVMIMDTGLSIIITVLWFHESEVASIGKFFSNIIQVMSLDEPSSHYSSRAVQMLGLVQLFLGSLMVALPNLINQLLYLNANDLDGHSQGLLSVCHMTTAVVGCIHFFSGGADSKAYNIASIFYRVVLSIPFLVVLGMLNQIPFTLMGYFVCLDAISLLVVSLSLCFDTN
;
A
#
# COMPACT_ATOMS: atom_id res chain seq x y z
N MET A 1 7.22 -86.22 7.24
CA MET A 1 8.37 -86.81 6.51
C MET A 1 9.46 -85.75 6.50
N SER A 2 10.63 -86.13 7.01
CA SER A 2 11.83 -85.32 7.26
C SER A 2 12.24 -84.40 6.12
N SER A 3 12.89 -83.26 6.42
CA SER A 3 14.15 -82.85 5.77
C SER A 3 14.52 -81.37 6.02
N TYR A 4 15.61 -81.17 6.79
CA TYR A 4 16.72 -80.21 6.56
C TYR A 4 16.44 -78.70 6.37
N LEU A 5 16.91 -77.83 7.27
CA LEU A 5 18.26 -77.21 7.24
C LEU A 5 18.41 -76.04 8.25
N ASP A 6 19.65 -75.84 8.65
CA ASP A 6 20.27 -74.85 9.53
C ASP A 6 19.69 -73.43 9.58
N THR A 7 19.67 -72.84 10.78
CA THR A 7 20.68 -71.84 11.21
C THR A 7 20.40 -71.40 12.65
N SER A 8 21.33 -71.72 13.56
CA SER A 8 21.42 -71.09 14.88
C SER A 8 22.24 -69.80 14.78
N SER A 9 21.66 -68.65 15.10
CA SER A 9 22.43 -67.55 15.69
C SER A 9 21.51 -66.45 16.25
N HIS A 10 21.85 -66.03 17.47
CA HIS A 10 21.54 -64.75 18.09
C HIS A 10 20.10 -64.41 18.48
N GLU A 11 19.72 -65.02 19.59
CA GLU A 11 18.88 -64.41 20.62
C GLU A 11 19.66 -63.28 21.32
N SER A 12 19.62 -62.06 20.76
CA SER A 12 20.04 -60.84 21.46
C SER A 12 19.59 -59.58 20.71
N SER A 13 18.36 -59.13 20.93
CA SER A 13 17.96 -57.70 20.84
C SER A 13 16.48 -57.53 21.14
N ARG A 14 16.10 -57.73 22.40
CA ARG A 14 14.94 -57.07 23.01
C ARG A 14 15.49 -55.93 23.86
N ARG A 15 15.00 -54.71 23.61
CA ARG A 15 15.33 -53.40 24.25
C ARG A 15 16.42 -52.59 23.56
N ARG A 16 16.01 -51.85 22.52
CA ARG A 16 16.37 -50.44 22.26
C ARG A 16 15.69 -49.97 20.97
N THR A 17 14.50 -49.43 21.10
CA THR A 17 13.86 -48.59 20.07
C THR A 17 12.89 -47.66 20.81
N THR A 18 13.49 -46.74 21.56
CA THR A 18 12.78 -45.66 22.26
C THR A 18 13.75 -44.52 22.49
N GLU A 19 14.49 -44.14 21.45
CA GLU A 19 15.43 -42.99 21.48
C GLU A 19 15.87 -42.73 20.04
N SER A 20 14.98 -42.11 19.24
CA SER A 20 15.36 -41.41 17.99
C SER A 20 14.13 -40.68 17.42
N GLN A 21 13.43 -39.91 18.26
CA GLN A 21 12.33 -39.06 17.80
C GLN A 21 12.08 -37.91 18.78
N LYS A 22 13.16 -37.24 19.23
CA LYS A 22 13.07 -36.09 20.14
C LYS A 22 13.88 -34.85 19.72
N ASP A 23 14.63 -34.91 18.62
CA ASP A 23 15.53 -33.82 18.21
C ASP A 23 15.10 -33.13 16.90
N LEU A 24 13.80 -33.12 16.57
CA LEU A 24 13.27 -32.39 15.41
C LEU A 24 12.61 -31.02 15.65
N PRO A 25 12.27 -30.55 16.88
CA PRO A 25 11.79 -29.18 17.05
C PRO A 25 12.95 -28.17 17.03
N GLU A 26 14.10 -28.51 17.62
CA GLU A 26 15.23 -27.58 17.82
C GLU A 26 15.91 -27.19 16.51
N VAL A 27 16.06 -28.13 15.57
CA VAL A 27 16.62 -27.85 14.23
C VAL A 27 15.67 -27.03 13.35
N GLN A 28 14.35 -27.20 13.50
CA GLN A 28 13.36 -26.37 12.81
C GLN A 28 13.28 -24.95 13.40
N GLU A 29 13.46 -24.82 14.71
CA GLU A 29 13.51 -23.52 15.40
C GLU A 29 14.81 -22.78 15.07
N GLU A 30 15.96 -23.45 15.05
CA GLU A 30 17.25 -22.88 14.62
C GLU A 30 17.26 -22.49 13.14
N LEU A 31 16.68 -23.32 12.24
CA LEU A 31 16.54 -22.96 10.82
C LEU A 31 15.59 -21.77 10.60
N LYS A 32 14.49 -21.68 11.36
CA LYS A 32 13.62 -20.50 11.36
C LYS A 32 14.34 -19.26 11.89
N PHE A 33 15.08 -19.42 12.98
CA PHE A 33 15.81 -18.32 13.63
C PHE A 33 16.95 -17.80 12.74
N ASP A 34 17.61 -18.67 11.97
CA ASP A 34 18.61 -18.28 10.98
C ASP A 34 18.00 -17.71 9.69
N GLU A 35 16.87 -18.23 9.18
CA GLU A 35 16.16 -17.63 8.03
C GLU A 35 15.57 -16.25 8.36
N ASP A 36 15.02 -16.07 9.56
CA ASP A 36 14.50 -14.78 10.01
C ASP A 36 15.65 -13.77 10.28
N ASN A 37 16.81 -14.23 10.75
CA ASN A 37 18.02 -13.40 10.89
C ASN A 37 18.69 -13.06 9.54
N VAL A 38 18.66 -13.94 8.55
CA VAL A 38 19.25 -13.69 7.22
C VAL A 38 18.31 -12.83 6.35
N SER A 39 16.99 -13.06 6.44
CA SER A 39 15.98 -12.24 5.77
C SER A 39 15.94 -10.81 6.32
N SER A 40 16.05 -10.63 7.64
CA SER A 40 16.12 -9.30 8.26
C SER A 40 17.41 -8.53 7.94
N ARG A 41 18.52 -9.21 7.57
CA ARG A 41 19.76 -8.55 7.15
C ARG A 41 19.69 -7.90 5.76
N ASN A 42 18.79 -8.35 4.88
CA ASN A 42 18.60 -7.75 3.56
C ASN A 42 17.22 -7.08 3.47
N TRP A 43 17.14 -5.85 3.97
CA TRP A 43 15.91 -5.06 4.08
C TRP A 43 15.10 -4.99 2.78
N PHE A 44 15.76 -5.02 1.61
CA PHE A 44 15.11 -4.98 0.30
C PHE A 44 14.35 -6.29 0.01
N THR A 45 15.00 -7.41 0.27
CA THR A 45 14.42 -8.75 0.14
C THR A 45 13.27 -8.95 1.13
N PHE A 46 13.43 -8.45 2.35
CA PHE A 46 12.40 -8.45 3.39
C PHE A 46 11.18 -7.61 2.98
N MET A 47 11.40 -6.38 2.50
CA MET A 47 10.35 -5.47 2.03
C MET A 47 9.48 -6.12 0.95
N PHE A 48 10.09 -6.78 -0.03
CA PHE A 48 9.37 -7.48 -1.10
C PHE A 48 8.84 -8.86 -0.68
N SER A 49 9.23 -9.37 0.49
CA SER A 49 8.96 -10.75 0.93
C SER A 49 9.33 -11.75 -0.18
N CYS A 50 10.62 -11.78 -0.53
CA CYS A 50 11.15 -12.63 -1.60
C CYS A 50 12.18 -13.64 -1.06
N PRO A 51 12.01 -14.96 -1.21
CA PRO A 51 10.83 -15.64 -1.74
C PRO A 51 9.60 -15.39 -0.86
N ILE A 52 8.42 -15.66 -1.42
CA ILE A 52 7.16 -15.50 -0.67
C ILE A 52 7.19 -16.44 0.53
N GLN A 53 7.00 -15.88 1.73
CA GLN A 53 7.07 -16.61 3.00
C GLN A 53 5.72 -17.17 3.47
N LYS A 54 4.62 -16.82 2.81
CA LYS A 54 3.25 -17.26 3.17
C LYS A 54 2.50 -17.84 1.98
N HIS A 55 1.51 -18.71 2.25
CA HIS A 55 0.54 -19.08 1.22
C HIS A 55 -0.40 -17.90 0.97
N MET A 56 -0.49 -17.42 -0.28
CA MET A 56 -1.36 -16.29 -0.60
C MET A 56 -2.82 -16.71 -0.75
N SER A 57 -3.73 -15.94 -0.16
CA SER A 57 -5.18 -16.09 -0.35
C SER A 57 -5.60 -15.66 -1.76
N THR A 58 -6.81 -16.02 -2.16
CA THR A 58 -7.35 -15.65 -3.48
C THR A 58 -7.48 -14.13 -3.61
N ILE A 59 -7.89 -13.45 -2.53
CA ILE A 59 -7.98 -11.98 -2.51
C ILE A 59 -6.60 -11.30 -2.53
N GLU A 60 -5.58 -11.90 -1.94
CA GLU A 60 -4.19 -11.39 -2.00
C GLU A 60 -3.63 -11.50 -3.42
N VAL A 61 -3.80 -12.65 -4.06
CA VAL A 61 -3.39 -12.87 -5.46
C VAL A 61 -4.09 -11.88 -6.38
N PHE A 62 -5.39 -11.69 -6.23
CA PHE A 62 -6.14 -10.72 -7.03
C PHE A 62 -5.68 -9.28 -6.79
N THR A 63 -5.41 -8.91 -5.54
CA THR A 63 -4.91 -7.57 -5.19
C THR A 63 -3.52 -7.32 -5.79
N PHE A 64 -2.64 -8.31 -5.73
CA PHE A 64 -1.32 -8.25 -6.34
C PHE A 64 -1.40 -8.04 -7.87
N TRP A 65 -2.21 -8.85 -8.56
CA TRP A 65 -2.34 -8.75 -10.02
C TRP A 65 -3.07 -7.48 -10.47
N SER A 66 -4.11 -7.04 -9.76
CA SER A 66 -4.78 -5.77 -10.07
C SER A 66 -3.84 -4.58 -9.88
N ALA A 67 -2.96 -4.61 -8.88
CA ALA A 67 -1.91 -3.60 -8.72
C ALA A 67 -0.95 -3.56 -9.92
N ILE A 68 -0.49 -4.72 -10.40
CA ILE A 68 0.47 -4.83 -11.51
C ILE A 68 -0.18 -4.52 -12.88
N LEU A 69 -1.41 -4.96 -13.11
CA LEU A 69 -2.05 -4.90 -14.43
C LEU A 69 -2.89 -3.64 -14.64
N VAL A 70 -3.37 -3.01 -13.56
CA VAL A 70 -4.29 -1.86 -13.65
C VAL A 70 -3.63 -0.59 -13.09
N TYR A 71 -3.37 -0.56 -11.78
CA TYR A 71 -2.89 0.66 -11.13
C TYR A 71 -1.48 1.06 -11.60
N PHE A 72 -0.56 0.10 -11.69
CA PHE A 72 0.83 0.39 -12.05
C PHE A 72 0.94 0.95 -13.49
N PRO A 73 0.34 0.35 -14.54
CA PRO A 73 0.42 0.89 -15.89
C PRO A 73 -0.27 2.25 -16.03
N ILE A 74 -1.43 2.45 -15.39
CA ILE A 74 -2.13 3.75 -15.40
C ILE A 74 -1.27 4.84 -14.74
N GLY A 75 -0.68 4.52 -13.58
CA GLY A 75 0.19 5.43 -12.86
C GLY A 75 1.45 5.78 -13.66
N VAL A 76 2.16 4.78 -14.17
CA VAL A 76 3.38 4.97 -14.98
C VAL A 76 3.09 5.72 -16.27
N LEU A 77 2.00 5.39 -16.99
CA LEU A 77 1.61 6.10 -18.21
C LEU A 77 1.36 7.57 -17.91
N SER A 78 0.59 7.88 -16.87
CA SER A 78 0.28 9.27 -16.49
C SER A 78 1.51 10.03 -15.99
N MET A 79 2.43 9.34 -15.32
CA MET A 79 3.69 9.89 -14.81
C MET A 79 4.69 10.23 -15.94
N LEU A 80 4.80 9.37 -16.96
CA LEU A 80 5.74 9.53 -18.07
C LEU A 80 5.17 10.39 -19.20
N ASP A 81 3.89 10.23 -19.50
CA ASP A 81 3.18 10.95 -20.55
C ASP A 81 1.76 11.35 -20.12
N ALA A 82 1.66 12.46 -19.40
CA ALA A 82 0.37 13.04 -18.99
C ALA A 82 -0.53 13.50 -20.16
N LYS A 83 -0.01 13.61 -21.38
CA LYS A 83 -0.80 14.07 -22.54
C LYS A 83 -1.75 12.99 -23.04
N THR A 84 -1.33 11.72 -23.01
CA THR A 84 -2.18 10.60 -23.41
C THR A 84 -3.49 10.54 -22.62
N PRO A 85 -3.51 10.48 -21.28
CA PRO A 85 -4.76 10.49 -20.52
C PRO A 85 -5.52 11.80 -20.69
N SER A 86 -4.84 12.95 -20.75
CA SER A 86 -5.49 14.24 -20.97
C SER A 86 -6.24 14.29 -22.31
N MET A 87 -5.69 13.69 -23.37
CA MET A 87 -6.34 13.58 -24.68
C MET A 87 -7.57 12.66 -24.64
N ILE A 88 -7.45 11.49 -24.00
CA ILE A 88 -8.56 10.53 -23.86
C ILE A 88 -9.75 11.18 -23.16
N PHE A 89 -9.49 11.95 -22.10
CA PHE A 89 -10.53 12.55 -21.26
C PHE A 89 -10.85 14.01 -21.57
N ARG A 90 -10.24 14.58 -22.63
CA ARG A 90 -10.41 15.98 -23.07
C ARG A 90 -10.11 17.01 -21.98
N ILE A 91 -9.10 16.75 -21.16
CA ILE A 91 -8.61 17.68 -20.14
C ILE A 91 -7.81 18.77 -20.85
N GLN A 92 -8.16 20.04 -20.60
CA GLN A 92 -7.43 21.17 -21.18
C GLN A 92 -6.05 21.29 -20.51
N SER A 93 -5.01 21.39 -21.33
CA SER A 93 -3.65 21.61 -20.87
C SER A 93 -3.40 23.11 -20.65
N GLY A 94 -3.39 23.52 -19.39
CA GLY A 94 -2.81 24.77 -18.92
C GLY A 94 -1.30 24.65 -18.66
N LYS A 95 -0.70 25.73 -18.17
CA LYS A 95 0.77 25.85 -17.97
C LYS A 95 1.36 24.75 -17.09
N TYR A 96 0.67 24.38 -16.02
CA TYR A 96 1.13 23.37 -15.06
C TYR A 96 0.30 22.08 -15.06
N SER A 97 -0.70 21.94 -15.95
CA SER A 97 -1.61 20.78 -15.93
C SER A 97 -0.86 19.47 -16.14
N ASP A 98 0.06 19.43 -17.12
CA ASP A 98 0.87 18.25 -17.39
C ASP A 98 1.71 17.85 -16.17
N GLY A 99 2.34 18.82 -15.50
CA GLY A 99 3.13 18.56 -14.30
C GLY A 99 2.29 18.04 -13.14
N ILE A 100 1.11 18.61 -12.90
CA ILE A 100 0.19 18.16 -11.84
C ILE A 100 -0.36 16.76 -12.16
N ALA A 101 -0.73 16.50 -13.42
CA ALA A 101 -1.15 15.17 -13.86
C ALA A 101 -0.04 14.11 -13.68
N ARG A 102 1.22 14.47 -13.93
CA ARG A 102 2.37 13.60 -13.66
C ARG A 102 2.52 13.27 -12.17
N ILE A 103 2.28 14.23 -11.27
CA ILE A 103 2.28 13.96 -9.81
C ILE A 103 1.18 12.96 -9.46
N SER A 104 -0.03 13.14 -9.98
CA SER A 104 -1.13 12.20 -9.75
C SER A 104 -0.82 10.80 -10.30
N GLY A 105 -0.16 10.71 -11.46
CA GLY A 105 0.35 9.46 -12.02
C GLY A 105 1.38 8.78 -11.12
N MET A 106 2.36 9.54 -10.62
CA MET A 106 3.35 9.05 -9.66
C MET A 106 2.68 8.51 -8.39
N GLN A 107 1.71 9.23 -7.82
CA GLN A 107 0.99 8.79 -6.62
C GLN A 107 0.17 7.52 -6.89
N THR A 108 -0.45 7.40 -8.06
CA THR A 108 -1.13 6.17 -8.49
C THR A 108 -0.15 4.99 -8.60
N ALA A 109 1.06 5.22 -9.12
CA ALA A 109 2.11 4.20 -9.14
C ALA A 109 2.57 3.80 -7.73
N VAL A 110 2.64 4.76 -6.78
CA VAL A 110 2.90 4.49 -5.36
C VAL A 110 1.77 3.66 -4.75
N VAL A 111 0.50 3.98 -5.02
CA VAL A 111 -0.65 3.16 -4.59
C VAL A 111 -0.48 1.72 -5.08
N ALA A 112 -0.14 1.51 -6.36
CA ALA A 112 0.11 0.19 -6.90
C ALA A 112 1.25 -0.54 -6.18
N PHE A 113 2.38 0.15 -5.96
CA PHE A 113 3.53 -0.39 -5.23
C PHE A 113 3.14 -0.84 -3.82
N LEU A 114 2.40 -0.01 -3.07
CA LEU A 114 1.96 -0.35 -1.72
C LEU A 114 1.03 -1.58 -1.69
N HIS A 115 0.13 -1.72 -2.68
CA HIS A 115 -0.71 -2.91 -2.85
C HIS A 115 0.10 -4.18 -3.11
N ILE A 116 1.18 -4.09 -3.88
CA ILE A 116 2.10 -5.21 -4.10
C ILE A 116 2.78 -5.63 -2.79
N ILE A 117 3.21 -4.66 -1.98
CA ILE A 117 3.92 -4.95 -0.72
C ILE A 117 2.99 -5.62 0.29
N PHE A 118 1.82 -5.06 0.59
CA PHE A 118 0.99 -5.64 1.66
C PHE A 118 0.32 -6.97 1.26
N SER A 119 0.09 -7.22 -0.04
CA SER A 119 -0.42 -8.52 -0.51
C SER A 119 0.58 -9.64 -0.24
N ARG A 120 1.89 -9.32 -0.32
CA ARG A 120 2.98 -10.27 -0.11
C ARG A 120 3.49 -10.34 1.33
N ALA A 121 3.42 -9.23 2.07
CA ALA A 121 3.89 -9.15 3.44
C ALA A 121 3.08 -10.04 4.39
N SER A 122 3.69 -10.38 5.53
CA SER A 122 3.06 -11.11 6.65
C SER A 122 2.89 -10.18 7.86
N PRO A 123 1.86 -9.30 7.87
CA PRO A 123 1.53 -8.42 9.00
C PRO A 123 1.07 -9.20 10.24
N CYS A 124 1.12 -8.55 11.42
CA CYS A 124 0.58 -9.13 12.66
C CYS A 124 -0.93 -9.34 12.59
N ILE A 125 -1.68 -8.39 12.04
CA ILE A 125 -3.09 -8.57 11.69
C ILE A 125 -3.16 -9.11 10.26
N SER A 126 -3.93 -10.18 10.03
CA SER A 126 -4.01 -10.82 8.71
C SER A 126 -4.14 -9.83 7.54
N SER A 127 -3.35 -10.02 6.48
CA SER A 127 -3.39 -9.22 5.25
C SER A 127 -4.78 -9.12 4.63
N ASN A 128 -5.62 -10.14 4.82
CA ASN A 128 -7.03 -10.11 4.42
C ASN A 128 -7.80 -8.94 5.07
N CYS A 129 -7.51 -8.59 6.32
CA CYS A 129 -8.15 -7.46 6.99
C CYS A 129 -7.77 -6.12 6.34
N ILE A 130 -6.50 -5.97 5.96
CA ILE A 130 -6.01 -4.77 5.24
C ILE A 130 -6.70 -4.68 3.88
N ILE A 131 -6.75 -5.77 3.12
CA ILE A 131 -7.42 -5.81 1.80
C ILE A 131 -8.88 -5.39 1.93
N LEU A 132 -9.60 -5.91 2.93
CA LEU A 132 -11.01 -5.53 3.17
C LEU A 132 -11.15 -4.06 3.60
N ALA A 133 -10.18 -3.51 4.33
CA ALA A 133 -10.16 -2.08 4.62
C ALA A 133 -9.95 -1.23 3.35
N THR A 134 -9.14 -1.69 2.39
CA THR A 134 -9.04 -1.01 1.08
C THR A 134 -10.35 -1.07 0.28
N VAL A 135 -11.17 -2.12 0.44
CA VAL A 135 -12.52 -2.15 -0.15
C VAL A 135 -13.40 -1.04 0.42
N PHE A 136 -13.37 -0.84 1.74
CA PHE A 136 -14.09 0.26 2.39
C PHE A 136 -13.60 1.63 1.92
N GLU A 137 -12.29 1.82 1.82
CA GLU A 137 -11.68 3.05 1.33
C GLU A 137 -12.10 3.38 -0.11
N ARG A 138 -12.01 2.41 -1.02
CA ARG A 138 -12.46 2.59 -2.41
C ARG A 138 -13.95 2.87 -2.54
N ILE A 139 -14.80 2.17 -1.77
CA ILE A 139 -16.26 2.34 -1.87
C ILE A 139 -16.70 3.65 -1.23
N VAL A 140 -16.15 4.02 -0.06
CA VAL A 140 -16.64 5.15 0.74
C VAL A 140 -15.78 6.38 0.51
N ILE A 141 -14.48 6.30 0.77
CA ILE A 141 -13.59 7.48 0.78
C ILE A 141 -13.37 7.98 -0.64
N VAL A 142 -12.92 7.13 -1.55
CA VAL A 142 -12.62 7.52 -2.94
C VAL A 142 -13.87 8.07 -3.63
N ASN A 143 -14.99 7.34 -3.58
CA ASN A 143 -16.23 7.82 -4.19
C ASN A 143 -16.74 9.13 -3.57
N SER A 144 -16.58 9.34 -2.26
CA SER A 144 -16.97 10.61 -1.62
C SER A 144 -16.11 11.77 -2.12
N LEU A 145 -14.79 11.57 -2.23
CA LEU A 145 -13.87 12.59 -2.75
C LEU A 145 -14.11 12.86 -4.24
N LEU A 146 -14.35 11.82 -5.05
CA LEU A 146 -14.72 11.97 -6.46
C LEU A 146 -16.04 12.72 -6.63
N PHE A 147 -17.02 12.47 -5.77
CA PHE A 147 -18.28 13.22 -5.77
C PHE A 147 -18.06 14.70 -5.42
N LEU A 148 -17.19 15.00 -4.46
CA LEU A 148 -16.82 16.39 -4.15
C LEU A 148 -16.14 17.08 -5.34
N ILE A 149 -15.24 16.40 -6.05
CA ILE A 149 -14.59 16.94 -7.26
C ILE A 149 -15.62 17.13 -8.38
N LEU A 150 -16.54 16.18 -8.54
CA LEU A 150 -17.65 16.28 -9.51
C LEU A 150 -18.52 17.51 -9.22
N TRP A 151 -18.83 17.76 -7.94
CA TRP A 151 -19.61 18.92 -7.51
C TRP A 151 -18.93 20.25 -7.86
N GLN A 152 -17.59 20.29 -7.83
CA GLN A 152 -16.80 21.47 -8.17
C GLN A 152 -16.72 21.75 -9.69
N GLN A 153 -17.06 20.77 -10.54
CA GLN A 153 -17.05 20.88 -12.00
C GLN A 153 -15.70 21.29 -12.62
N LEU A 154 -14.59 20.98 -11.94
CA LEU A 154 -13.23 21.35 -12.37
C LEU A 154 -12.57 20.32 -13.29
N VAL A 155 -13.15 19.10 -13.39
CA VAL A 155 -12.59 17.99 -14.17
C VAL A 155 -13.70 17.36 -15.03
N PRO A 156 -13.39 16.87 -16.24
CA PRO A 156 -14.39 16.20 -17.08
C PRO A 156 -15.05 15.02 -16.37
N VAL A 157 -16.38 14.96 -16.42
CA VAL A 157 -17.20 13.91 -15.79
C VAL A 157 -16.78 12.51 -16.25
N GLN A 158 -16.37 12.37 -17.52
CA GLN A 158 -15.92 11.10 -18.09
C GLN A 158 -14.70 10.54 -17.34
N PHE A 159 -13.74 11.40 -16.99
CA PHE A 159 -12.56 11.00 -16.21
C PHE A 159 -12.97 10.48 -14.82
N LEU A 160 -13.81 11.25 -14.11
CA LEU A 160 -14.25 10.89 -12.76
C LEU A 160 -15.01 9.57 -12.76
N LEU A 161 -15.95 9.39 -13.71
CA LEU A 161 -16.71 8.14 -13.84
C LEU A 161 -15.82 6.94 -14.16
N SER A 162 -14.81 7.09 -15.01
CA SER A 162 -13.87 6.01 -15.31
C SER A 162 -13.12 5.55 -14.06
N VAL A 163 -12.67 6.48 -13.21
CA VAL A 163 -12.02 6.15 -11.93
C VAL A 163 -13.01 5.48 -10.97
N MET A 164 -14.23 6.03 -10.82
CA MET A 164 -15.27 5.44 -9.96
C MET A 164 -15.61 4.00 -10.36
N ILE A 165 -15.80 3.74 -11.66
CA ILE A 165 -16.15 2.42 -12.19
C ILE A 165 -15.01 1.44 -11.95
N MET A 166 -13.77 1.85 -12.19
CA MET A 166 -12.59 1.01 -11.99
C MET A 166 -12.44 0.59 -10.51
N ASP A 167 -12.42 1.55 -9.59
CA ASP A 167 -12.19 1.28 -8.16
C ASP A 167 -13.35 0.52 -7.52
N THR A 168 -14.59 0.89 -7.88
CA THR A 168 -15.78 0.18 -7.39
C THR A 168 -15.85 -1.24 -7.96
N GLY A 169 -15.53 -1.43 -9.25
CA GLY A 169 -15.50 -2.75 -9.88
C GLY A 169 -14.48 -3.68 -9.23
N LEU A 170 -13.25 -3.21 -9.00
CA LEU A 170 -12.22 -3.98 -8.30
C LEU A 170 -12.64 -4.33 -6.86
N SER A 171 -13.30 -3.40 -6.16
CA SER A 171 -13.78 -3.60 -4.79
C SER A 171 -14.89 -4.65 -4.70
N ILE A 172 -15.80 -4.66 -5.67
CA ILE A 172 -16.85 -5.69 -5.78
C ILE A 172 -16.23 -7.06 -6.00
N ILE A 173 -15.24 -7.18 -6.91
CA ILE A 173 -14.56 -8.45 -7.17
C ILE A 173 -13.88 -8.98 -5.90
N ILE A 174 -13.13 -8.13 -5.18
CA ILE A 174 -12.49 -8.51 -3.91
C ILE A 174 -13.54 -9.00 -2.91
N THR A 175 -14.67 -8.29 -2.80
CA THR A 175 -15.75 -8.66 -1.89
C THR A 175 -16.32 -10.04 -2.23
N VAL A 176 -16.60 -10.30 -3.52
CA VAL A 176 -17.12 -11.60 -3.99
C VAL A 176 -16.13 -12.73 -3.73
N LEU A 177 -14.84 -12.51 -4.03
CA LEU A 177 -13.78 -13.48 -3.77
C LEU A 177 -13.66 -13.80 -2.28
N TRP A 178 -13.75 -12.77 -1.42
CA TRP A 178 -13.71 -12.96 0.03
C TRP A 178 -14.89 -13.79 0.53
N PHE A 179 -16.11 -13.50 0.06
CA PHE A 179 -17.30 -14.30 0.40
C PHE A 179 -17.21 -15.75 -0.07
N HIS A 180 -16.54 -16.00 -1.19
CA HIS A 180 -16.34 -17.36 -1.70
C HIS A 180 -15.25 -18.13 -0.94
N GLU A 181 -14.18 -17.46 -0.51
CA GLU A 181 -13.03 -18.07 0.17
C GLU A 181 -13.27 -18.27 1.67
N SER A 182 -14.03 -17.38 2.32
CA SER A 182 -14.21 -17.40 3.78
C SER A 182 -15.54 -18.03 4.19
N GLU A 183 -15.49 -19.19 4.86
CA GLU A 183 -16.68 -19.89 5.39
C GLU A 183 -17.48 -19.06 6.41
N VAL A 184 -16.83 -18.09 7.06
CA VAL A 184 -17.41 -17.21 8.10
C VAL A 184 -17.65 -15.79 7.56
N ALA A 185 -17.66 -15.60 6.25
CA ALA A 185 -17.88 -14.29 5.64
C ALA A 185 -19.26 -13.74 6.02
N SER A 186 -19.27 -12.56 6.61
CA SER A 186 -20.50 -11.83 6.93
C SER A 186 -20.20 -10.32 6.95
N ILE A 187 -21.23 -9.51 6.75
CA ILE A 187 -21.10 -8.04 6.82
C ILE A 187 -20.59 -7.61 8.20
N GLY A 188 -21.03 -8.26 9.28
CA GLY A 188 -20.53 -7.98 10.62
C GLY A 188 -19.02 -8.25 10.75
N LYS A 189 -18.55 -9.37 10.18
CA LYS A 189 -17.12 -9.70 10.18
C LYS A 189 -16.31 -8.73 9.31
N PHE A 190 -16.88 -8.28 8.20
CA PHE A 190 -16.27 -7.25 7.34
C PHE A 190 -15.96 -5.97 8.13
N PHE A 191 -16.97 -5.39 8.80
CA PHE A 191 -16.78 -4.19 9.61
C PHE A 191 -15.89 -4.43 10.83
N SER A 192 -15.98 -5.60 11.47
CA SER A 192 -15.08 -5.97 12.56
C SER A 192 -13.62 -5.96 12.13
N ASN A 193 -13.30 -6.50 10.95
CA ASN A 193 -11.94 -6.50 10.41
C ASN A 193 -11.45 -5.07 10.11
N ILE A 194 -12.33 -4.20 9.60
CA ILE A 194 -12.01 -2.80 9.34
C ILE A 194 -11.72 -2.05 10.65
N ILE A 195 -12.60 -2.18 11.64
CA ILE A 195 -12.44 -1.53 12.94
C ILE A 195 -11.14 -1.98 13.61
N GLN A 196 -10.78 -3.26 13.46
CA GLN A 196 -9.53 -3.79 14.00
C GLN A 196 -8.30 -3.05 13.46
N VAL A 197 -8.17 -2.90 12.14
CA VAL A 197 -7.03 -2.16 11.55
C VAL A 197 -7.12 -0.64 11.72
N MET A 198 -8.30 -0.10 12.02
CA MET A 198 -8.48 1.31 12.35
C MET A 198 -8.20 1.62 13.83
N SER A 199 -8.10 0.60 14.68
CA SER A 199 -7.93 0.79 16.12
C SER A 199 -6.63 1.52 16.41
N LEU A 200 -6.76 2.59 17.20
CA LEU A 200 -5.61 3.30 17.74
C LEU A 200 -5.23 2.77 19.14
N ASP A 201 -6.09 2.00 19.79
CA ASP A 201 -5.88 1.58 21.17
C ASP A 201 -5.10 0.25 21.27
N GLU A 202 -5.01 -0.50 20.18
CA GLU A 202 -4.22 -1.73 20.15
C GLU A 202 -2.72 -1.38 20.22
N PRO A 203 -1.96 -1.98 21.17
CA PRO A 203 -0.53 -1.76 21.25
C PRO A 203 0.12 -2.35 20.00
N SER A 204 0.72 -1.50 19.17
CA SER A 204 1.55 -1.94 18.05
C SER A 204 2.83 -2.58 18.58
N SER A 205 3.24 -3.71 18.02
CA SER A 205 4.54 -4.32 18.31
C SER A 205 5.70 -3.45 17.81
N HIS A 206 5.47 -2.65 16.75
CA HIS A 206 6.48 -1.78 16.17
C HIS A 206 6.10 -0.30 16.28
N TYR A 207 6.98 0.53 16.84
CA TYR A 207 6.85 1.98 16.89
C TYR A 207 6.75 2.59 15.49
N SER A 208 7.47 2.02 14.50
CA SER A 208 7.37 2.47 13.11
C SER A 208 5.97 2.29 12.52
N SER A 209 5.27 1.21 12.86
CA SER A 209 3.90 0.98 12.39
C SER A 209 2.95 2.03 12.95
N ARG A 210 3.13 2.38 14.22
CA ARG A 210 2.35 3.46 14.86
C ARG A 210 2.63 4.82 14.22
N ALA A 211 3.90 5.12 13.92
CA ALA A 211 4.28 6.34 13.23
C ALA A 211 3.64 6.41 11.84
N VAL A 212 3.70 5.33 11.05
CA VAL A 212 3.06 5.22 9.73
C VAL A 212 1.53 5.40 9.85
N GLN A 213 0.90 4.78 10.85
CA GLN A 213 -0.54 4.92 11.09
C GLN A 213 -0.95 6.38 11.34
N MET A 214 -0.25 7.06 12.25
CA MET A 214 -0.55 8.46 12.61
C MET A 214 -0.26 9.42 11.45
N LEU A 215 0.84 9.24 10.74
CA LEU A 215 1.14 10.02 9.55
C LEU A 215 0.12 9.78 8.44
N GLY A 216 -0.32 8.53 8.27
CA GLY A 216 -1.40 8.18 7.35
C GLY A 216 -2.69 8.91 7.65
N LEU A 217 -3.09 8.98 8.93
CA LEU A 217 -4.27 9.72 9.37
C LEU A 217 -4.15 11.23 9.07
N VAL A 218 -3.00 11.84 9.38
CA VAL A 218 -2.73 13.25 9.06
C VAL A 218 -2.77 13.48 7.55
N GLN A 219 -2.16 12.60 6.77
CA GLN A 219 -2.13 12.68 5.30
C GLN A 219 -3.52 12.51 4.69
N LEU A 220 -4.34 11.59 5.20
CA LEU A 220 -5.74 11.39 4.82
C LEU A 220 -6.54 12.68 5.07
N PHE A 221 -6.42 13.26 6.27
CA PHE A 221 -7.11 14.49 6.63
C PHE A 221 -6.69 15.66 5.74
N LEU A 222 -5.38 15.90 5.58
CA LEU A 222 -4.87 17.00 4.76
C LEU A 222 -5.27 16.83 3.29
N GLY A 223 -5.14 15.63 2.72
CA GLY A 223 -5.57 15.37 1.34
C GLY A 223 -7.06 15.62 1.15
N SER A 224 -7.91 15.11 2.05
CA SER A 224 -9.36 15.31 1.98
C SER A 224 -9.76 16.77 2.15
N LEU A 225 -9.09 17.51 3.05
CA LEU A 225 -9.32 18.93 3.26
C LEU A 225 -8.99 19.75 1.99
N MET A 226 -7.88 19.43 1.32
CA MET A 226 -7.49 20.13 0.09
C MET A 226 -8.40 19.78 -1.09
N VAL A 227 -8.99 18.59 -1.12
CA VAL A 227 -10.06 18.26 -2.09
C VAL A 227 -11.32 19.09 -1.80
N ALA A 228 -11.75 19.18 -0.53
CA ALA A 228 -12.95 19.91 -0.15
C ALA A 228 -12.81 21.43 -0.36
N LEU A 229 -11.61 21.97 -0.12
CA LEU A 229 -11.28 23.39 -0.22
C LEU A 229 -10.12 23.62 -1.21
N PRO A 230 -10.34 23.45 -2.53
CA PRO A 230 -9.28 23.51 -3.53
C PRO A 230 -8.66 24.91 -3.68
N ASN A 231 -9.29 25.96 -3.12
CA ASN A 231 -8.74 27.31 -3.08
C ASN A 231 -7.76 27.53 -1.92
N LEU A 232 -7.83 26.70 -0.87
CA LEU A 232 -6.98 26.84 0.32
C LEU A 232 -5.50 26.66 -0.05
N ILE A 233 -5.19 25.69 -0.90
CA ILE A 233 -3.81 25.44 -1.32
C ILE A 233 -3.24 26.62 -2.12
N ASN A 234 -4.07 27.28 -2.93
CA ASN A 234 -3.67 28.46 -3.70
C ASN A 234 -3.32 29.62 -2.77
N GLN A 235 -4.10 29.80 -1.70
CA GLN A 235 -3.86 30.83 -0.68
C GLN A 235 -2.62 30.52 0.17
N LEU A 236 -2.45 29.27 0.59
CA LEU A 236 -1.32 28.85 1.44
C LEU A 236 0.02 28.91 0.72
N LEU A 237 0.05 28.55 -0.57
CA LEU A 237 1.28 28.46 -1.36
C LEU A 237 1.50 29.66 -2.28
N TYR A 238 0.67 30.70 -2.14
CA TYR A 238 0.69 31.90 -2.98
C TYR A 238 0.72 31.58 -4.47
N LEU A 239 -0.05 30.57 -4.89
CA LEU A 239 -0.11 30.17 -6.28
C LEU A 239 -0.89 31.22 -7.06
N ASN A 240 -0.29 31.72 -8.14
CA ASN A 240 -0.92 32.73 -8.97
C ASN A 240 -2.17 32.14 -9.65
N ALA A 241 -3.33 32.73 -9.38
CA ALA A 241 -4.60 32.28 -9.95
C ALA A 241 -4.61 32.30 -11.49
N ASN A 242 -3.76 33.13 -12.12
CA ASN A 242 -3.62 33.18 -13.57
C ASN A 242 -2.81 32.00 -14.14
N ASP A 243 -2.02 31.31 -13.31
CA ASP A 243 -1.22 30.16 -13.73
C ASP A 243 -1.94 28.81 -13.52
N LEU A 244 -3.01 28.78 -12.73
CA LEU A 244 -3.88 27.61 -12.48
C LEU A 244 -5.26 27.87 -13.08
N ASP A 245 -5.49 27.37 -14.29
CA ASP A 245 -6.82 27.31 -14.87
C ASP A 245 -7.71 26.29 -14.13
N GLY A 246 -9.02 26.31 -14.42
CA GLY A 246 -9.99 25.43 -13.75
C GLY A 246 -9.65 23.94 -13.85
N HIS A 247 -9.09 23.50 -14.98
CA HIS A 247 -8.67 22.11 -15.17
C HIS A 247 -7.41 21.75 -14.37
N SER A 248 -6.41 22.64 -14.30
CA SER A 248 -5.24 22.44 -13.43
C SER A 248 -5.62 22.38 -11.96
N GLN A 249 -6.58 23.21 -11.54
CA GLN A 249 -7.10 23.16 -10.18
C GLN A 249 -7.84 21.84 -9.91
N GLY A 250 -8.65 21.37 -10.86
CA GLY A 250 -9.29 20.07 -10.78
C GLY A 250 -8.29 18.91 -10.69
N LEU A 251 -7.24 18.92 -11.52
CA LEU A 251 -6.15 17.95 -11.46
C LEU A 251 -5.39 18.00 -10.12
N LEU A 252 -5.24 19.20 -9.53
CA LEU A 252 -4.65 19.36 -8.21
C LEU A 252 -5.54 18.72 -7.12
N SER A 253 -6.86 18.88 -7.22
CA SER A 253 -7.80 18.14 -6.36
C SER A 253 -7.67 16.63 -6.53
N VAL A 254 -7.52 16.13 -7.77
CA VAL A 254 -7.27 14.70 -8.01
C VAL A 254 -5.95 14.25 -7.37
N CYS A 255 -4.91 15.06 -7.43
CA CYS A 255 -3.65 14.80 -6.73
C CYS A 255 -3.81 14.76 -5.19
N HIS A 256 -4.59 15.66 -4.62
CA HIS A 256 -4.87 15.63 -3.19
C HIS A 256 -5.77 14.46 -2.78
N MET A 257 -6.67 14.02 -3.66
CA MET A 257 -7.43 12.79 -3.49
C MET A 257 -6.50 11.58 -3.46
N THR A 258 -5.59 11.43 -4.43
CA THR A 258 -4.61 10.32 -4.43
C THR A 258 -3.67 10.39 -3.21
N THR A 259 -3.34 11.60 -2.73
CA THR A 259 -2.62 11.79 -1.47
C THR A 259 -3.42 11.26 -0.28
N ALA A 260 -4.74 11.53 -0.24
CA ALA A 260 -5.63 11.03 0.80
C ALA A 260 -5.75 9.50 0.78
N VAL A 261 -5.84 8.90 -0.42
CA VAL A 261 -5.82 7.44 -0.64
C VAL A 261 -4.54 6.83 -0.08
N VAL A 262 -3.36 7.36 -0.44
CA VAL A 262 -2.08 6.89 0.11
C VAL A 262 -2.07 7.02 1.63
N GLY A 263 -2.59 8.11 2.19
CA GLY A 263 -2.73 8.30 3.64
C GLY A 263 -3.63 7.24 4.28
N CYS A 264 -4.71 6.85 3.62
CA CYS A 264 -5.61 5.80 4.09
C CYS A 264 -4.95 4.42 4.09
N ILE A 265 -4.18 4.08 3.04
CA ILE A 265 -3.41 2.83 2.99
C ILE A 265 -2.35 2.82 4.11
N HIS A 266 -1.66 3.94 4.36
CA HIS A 266 -0.72 4.08 5.49
C HIS A 266 -1.43 3.86 6.82
N PHE A 267 -2.63 4.43 7.00
CA PHE A 267 -3.42 4.27 8.20
C PHE A 267 -3.77 2.81 8.47
N PHE A 268 -4.33 2.09 7.49
CA PHE A 268 -4.67 0.67 7.67
C PHE A 268 -3.45 -0.23 7.83
N SER A 269 -2.40 0.01 7.05
CA SER A 269 -1.20 -0.84 7.07
C SER A 269 -0.37 -0.64 8.33
N GLY A 270 -0.35 0.59 8.87
CA GLY A 270 0.24 0.86 10.18
C GLY A 270 -0.55 0.22 11.32
N GLY A 271 -1.88 0.22 11.24
CA GLY A 271 -2.72 -0.50 12.21
C GLY A 271 -2.56 -2.02 12.15
N ALA A 272 -2.27 -2.57 10.97
CA ALA A 272 -1.98 -4.00 10.81
C ALA A 272 -0.55 -4.41 11.21
N ASP A 273 0.27 -3.45 11.59
CA ASP A 273 1.61 -3.63 12.14
C ASP A 273 2.58 -4.40 11.22
N SER A 274 2.81 -3.86 10.02
CA SER A 274 3.67 -4.48 9.00
C SER A 274 5.01 -3.76 8.84
N LYS A 275 6.09 -4.36 9.37
CA LYS A 275 7.46 -3.81 9.21
C LYS A 275 7.90 -3.71 7.75
N ALA A 276 7.53 -4.69 6.91
CA ALA A 276 7.83 -4.66 5.47
C ALA A 276 7.17 -3.46 4.78
N TYR A 277 5.95 -3.12 5.19
CA TYR A 277 5.25 -1.94 4.71
C TYR A 277 5.92 -0.63 5.17
N ASN A 278 6.37 -0.56 6.42
CA ASN A 278 7.07 0.61 6.95
C ASN A 278 8.35 0.90 6.16
N ILE A 279 9.12 -0.14 5.83
CA ILE A 279 10.31 -0.04 4.96
C ILE A 279 9.91 0.42 3.55
N ALA A 280 8.85 -0.15 2.97
CA ALA A 280 8.34 0.27 1.67
C ALA A 280 7.94 1.75 1.65
N SER A 281 7.37 2.25 2.75
CA SER A 281 6.95 3.64 2.89
C SER A 281 8.13 4.63 2.83
N ILE A 282 9.30 4.22 3.32
CA ILE A 282 10.56 4.96 3.21
C ILE A 282 11.09 4.85 1.78
N PHE A 283 11.14 3.61 1.27
CA PHE A 283 11.74 3.29 -0.02
C PHE A 283 11.13 4.11 -1.16
N TYR A 284 9.81 4.14 -1.31
CA TYR A 284 9.20 4.87 -2.42
C TYR A 284 9.43 6.38 -2.32
N ARG A 285 9.53 6.94 -1.10
CA ARG A 285 9.77 8.38 -0.90
C ARG A 285 11.18 8.76 -1.36
N VAL A 286 12.17 7.96 -1.00
CA VAL A 286 13.58 8.18 -1.35
C VAL A 286 13.84 7.92 -2.83
N VAL A 287 13.29 6.84 -3.38
CA VAL A 287 13.64 6.37 -4.73
C VAL A 287 12.79 7.02 -5.81
N LEU A 288 11.52 7.32 -5.51
CA LEU A 288 10.56 7.81 -6.50
C LEU A 288 10.04 9.21 -6.16
N SER A 289 9.35 9.37 -5.03
CA SER A 289 8.54 10.57 -4.77
C SER A 289 9.36 11.85 -4.73
N ILE A 290 10.33 11.94 -3.82
CA ILE A 290 11.15 13.14 -3.64
C ILE A 290 11.97 13.44 -4.90
N PRO A 291 12.73 12.49 -5.50
CA PRO A 291 13.49 12.76 -6.71
C PRO A 291 12.61 13.24 -7.86
N PHE A 292 11.45 12.60 -8.07
CA PHE A 292 10.55 12.95 -9.16
C PHE A 292 9.97 14.36 -8.99
N LEU A 293 9.51 14.71 -7.80
CA LEU A 293 9.00 16.05 -7.49
C LEU A 293 10.08 17.12 -7.70
N VAL A 294 11.31 16.87 -7.25
CA VAL A 294 12.45 17.77 -7.47
C VAL A 294 12.72 17.95 -8.95
N VAL A 295 12.74 16.87 -9.74
CA VAL A 295 12.93 16.95 -11.20
C VAL A 295 11.82 17.78 -11.85
N LEU A 296 10.55 17.57 -11.50
CA LEU A 296 9.44 18.36 -12.04
C LEU A 296 9.57 19.85 -11.72
N GLY A 297 9.95 20.19 -10.49
CA GLY A 297 10.16 21.58 -10.08
C GLY A 297 11.35 22.23 -10.79
N MET A 298 12.48 21.51 -10.91
CA MET A 298 13.66 21.99 -11.62
C MET A 298 13.42 22.20 -13.13
N LEU A 299 12.56 21.38 -13.73
CA LEU A 299 12.12 21.54 -15.12
C LEU A 299 10.99 22.57 -15.27
N ASN A 300 10.62 23.27 -14.21
CA ASN A 300 9.53 24.26 -14.16
C ASN A 300 8.18 23.69 -14.68
N GLN A 301 7.95 22.39 -14.51
CA GLN A 301 6.70 21.73 -14.87
C GLN A 301 5.63 21.92 -13.78
N ILE A 302 6.06 22.27 -12.56
CA ILE A 302 5.20 22.62 -11.42
C ILE A 302 5.76 23.85 -10.71
N PRO A 303 4.91 24.62 -10.00
CA PRO A 303 5.38 25.73 -9.16
C PRO A 303 6.38 25.26 -8.09
N PHE A 304 7.45 26.02 -7.85
CA PHE A 304 8.44 25.71 -6.81
C PHE A 304 7.83 25.61 -5.40
N THR A 305 6.81 26.41 -5.09
CA THR A 305 6.10 26.33 -3.79
C THR A 305 5.32 25.02 -3.66
N LEU A 306 4.73 24.53 -4.75
CA LEU A 306 4.03 23.24 -4.79
C LEU A 306 5.02 22.07 -4.68
N MET A 307 6.16 22.15 -5.35
CA MET A 307 7.27 21.19 -5.16
C MET A 307 7.70 21.16 -3.69
N GLY A 308 7.99 22.33 -3.11
CA GLY A 308 8.42 22.44 -1.71
C GLY A 308 7.40 21.84 -0.74
N TYR A 309 6.10 22.08 -0.96
CA TYR A 309 5.02 21.51 -0.16
C TYR A 309 5.06 19.97 -0.14
N PHE A 310 5.05 19.30 -1.30
CA PHE A 310 5.04 17.84 -1.35
C PHE A 310 6.36 17.23 -0.85
N VAL A 311 7.50 17.81 -1.21
CA VAL A 311 8.82 17.34 -0.75
C VAL A 311 8.93 17.45 0.76
N CYS A 312 8.46 18.54 1.37
CA CYS A 312 8.48 18.69 2.83
C CYS A 312 7.59 17.65 3.52
N LEU A 313 6.39 17.38 3.02
CA LEU A 313 5.51 16.35 3.58
C LEU A 313 6.15 14.97 3.53
N ASP A 314 6.75 14.60 2.40
CA ASP A 314 7.43 13.32 2.25
C ASP A 314 8.72 13.26 3.08
N ALA A 315 9.50 14.33 3.17
CA ALA A 315 10.72 14.38 3.96
C ALA A 315 10.46 14.25 5.47
N ILE A 316 9.41 14.92 5.99
CA ILE A 316 9.00 14.78 7.39
C ILE A 316 8.53 13.35 7.66
N SER A 317 7.70 12.79 6.78
CA SER A 317 7.21 11.41 6.91
C SER A 317 8.37 10.41 6.88
N LEU A 318 9.29 10.59 5.94
CA LEU A 318 10.52 9.79 5.81
C LEU A 318 11.34 9.84 7.10
N LEU A 319 11.59 11.03 7.65
CA LEU A 319 12.37 11.21 8.88
C LEU A 319 11.71 10.50 10.06
N VAL A 320 10.41 10.74 10.28
CA VAL A 320 9.67 10.21 11.43
C VAL A 320 9.61 8.67 11.38
N VAL A 321 9.31 8.08 10.22
CA VAL A 321 9.25 6.61 10.08
C VAL A 321 10.64 5.99 10.21
N SER A 322 11.68 6.62 9.65
CA SER A 322 13.06 6.13 9.75
C SER A 322 13.56 6.11 11.20
N LEU A 323 13.33 7.21 11.94
CA LEU A 323 13.66 7.26 13.37
C LEU A 323 12.90 6.20 14.16
N SER A 324 11.63 6.01 13.86
CA SER A 324 10.79 5.00 14.53
C SER A 324 11.27 3.58 14.24
N LEU A 325 11.70 3.27 13.00
CA LEU A 325 12.29 1.98 12.65
C LEU A 325 13.60 1.71 13.39
N CYS A 326 14.41 2.74 13.66
CA CYS A 326 15.63 2.57 14.46
C CYS A 326 15.33 2.15 15.91
N PHE A 327 14.16 2.51 16.44
CA PHE A 327 13.73 2.06 17.78
C PHE A 327 13.17 0.63 17.76
N ASP A 328 12.70 0.13 16.62
CA ASP A 328 12.20 -1.25 16.47
C ASP A 328 13.31 -2.30 16.33
N THR A 329 14.57 -1.88 16.19
CA THR A 329 15.73 -2.76 16.03
C THR A 329 16.54 -2.96 17.32
N ASN A 330 16.17 -2.28 18.41
CA ASN A 330 16.78 -2.41 19.73
C ASN A 330 15.89 -3.22 20.66
#